data_AF-A0A5C5T1C5-F1
#
_entry.id   AF-A0A5C5T1C5-F1
#
_cell.length_a   1.000
_cell.length_b   1.000
_cell.length_c   1.000
_cell.angle_alpha   90.00
_cell.angle_beta   90.00
_cell.angle_gamma   90.00
#
_symmetry.space_group_name_H-M   'P 1'
#
loop_
_entity.id
_entity.type
_entity.pdbx_description
1 polymer ?
#
loop_
_entity_poly.entity_id
_entity_poly.type
_entity_poly.pdbx_seq_one_letter_code
_entity_poly.pdbx_strand_id
1 'polypeptide(L)'
;MKQNVSIQIGKWVLVAVAAGLAIWLGRLVFQGDANDLRSWILSFGIWSPVIYILVYTVRPLIFFPASVLSIAGGLAFGAWMGTFYTIIGATFGAMLSFYVAKTMGKSLVRKEWTGKAGNIQSQMEQNGFFYVLLFRFIPVINFDLISYAAAFAKVRFTSFALATLIGIIPGTFAYNFLGSSFVTGNPKIIVLAIVVFIVLTVVPIVIKNQWNKKQPRDKE
;
A
#
# COMPACT_ATOMS: atom_id res chain seq x y z
N MET A 1 -28.21 15.62 13.59
CA MET A 1 -26.86 16.10 13.19
C MET A 1 -25.72 15.66 14.14
N LYS A 2 -25.89 15.68 15.47
CA LYS A 2 -24.81 15.35 16.44
C LYS A 2 -24.23 13.91 16.35
N GLN A 3 -25.03 12.92 15.93
CA GLN A 3 -24.64 11.49 15.91
C GLN A 3 -23.62 11.13 14.79
N ASN A 4 -23.65 11.83 13.64
CA ASN A 4 -22.65 11.63 12.58
C ASN A 4 -21.29 12.27 12.93
N VAL A 5 -21.29 13.30 13.78
CA VAL A 5 -20.08 14.01 14.20
C VAL A 5 -19.31 13.20 15.25
N SER A 6 -19.98 12.56 16.22
CA SER A 6 -19.28 11.73 17.21
C SER A 6 -18.64 10.48 16.60
N ILE A 7 -19.27 9.89 15.58
CA ILE A 7 -18.70 8.76 14.83
C ILE A 7 -17.48 9.18 13.99
N GLN A 8 -17.47 10.41 13.46
CA GLN A 8 -16.29 10.94 12.76
C GLN A 8 -15.15 11.24 13.73
N ILE A 9 -15.44 11.86 14.88
CA ILE A 9 -14.44 12.16 15.92
C ILE A 9 -13.82 10.86 16.45
N GLY A 10 -14.64 9.82 16.71
CA GLY A 10 -14.14 8.52 17.16
C GLY A 10 -13.18 7.84 16.16
N LYS A 11 -13.39 8.03 14.86
CA LYS A 11 -12.47 7.54 13.82
C LYS A 11 -11.13 8.28 13.83
N TRP A 12 -11.15 9.59 14.01
CA TRP A 12 -9.93 10.39 14.10
C TRP A 12 -9.14 10.12 15.38
N VAL A 13 -9.84 9.86 16.49
CA VAL A 13 -9.21 9.39 17.74
C VAL A 13 -8.57 8.02 17.54
N LEU A 14 -9.24 7.07 16.87
CA LEU A 14 -8.66 5.76 16.54
C LEU A 14 -7.43 5.87 15.62
N VAL A 15 -7.44 6.78 14.64
CA VAL A 15 -6.28 7.06 13.78
C VAL A 15 -5.13 7.67 14.59
N ALA A 16 -5.41 8.64 15.47
CA ALA A 16 -4.41 9.25 16.33
C ALA A 16 -3.82 8.24 17.33
N VAL A 17 -4.66 7.36 17.90
CA VAL A 17 -4.26 6.28 18.79
C VAL A 17 -3.43 5.23 18.05
N ALA A 18 -3.85 4.81 16.84
CA ALA A 18 -3.09 3.89 16.01
C ALA A 18 -1.74 4.48 15.57
N ALA A 19 -1.69 5.77 15.25
CA ALA A 19 -0.46 6.49 14.96
C ALA A 19 0.45 6.56 16.19
N GLY A 20 -0.10 6.87 17.37
CA GLY A 20 0.63 6.86 18.64
C GLY A 20 1.17 5.47 19.02
N LEU A 21 0.36 4.43 18.82
CA LEU A 21 0.76 3.03 19.05
C LEU A 21 1.82 2.56 18.05
N ALA A 22 1.72 2.96 16.78
CA ALA A 22 2.75 2.67 15.79
C ALA A 22 4.08 3.37 16.10
N ILE A 23 4.03 4.61 16.62
CA ILE A 23 5.21 5.34 17.10
C ILE A 23 5.80 4.65 18.34
N TRP A 24 4.95 4.22 19.29
CA TRP A 24 5.38 3.55 20.51
C TRP A 24 5.95 2.15 20.26
N LEU A 25 5.29 1.34 19.44
CA LEU A 25 5.78 0.02 19.00
C LEU A 25 7.02 0.15 18.11
N GLY A 26 7.09 1.18 17.26
CA GLY A 26 8.28 1.51 16.48
C GLY A 26 9.49 1.75 17.38
N ARG A 27 9.32 2.48 18.48
CA ARG A 27 10.39 2.69 19.48
C ARG A 27 10.78 1.44 20.27
N LEU A 28 9.86 0.49 20.46
CA LEU A 28 10.12 -0.74 21.21
C LEU A 28 10.75 -1.85 20.35
N VAL A 29 10.38 -1.92 19.07
CA VAL A 29 10.85 -2.96 18.13
C VAL A 29 12.14 -2.53 17.42
N PHE A 30 12.31 -1.23 17.11
CA PHE A 30 13.56 -0.69 16.58
C PHE A 30 14.36 -0.03 17.69
N GLN A 31 15.16 -0.82 18.41
CA GLN A 31 16.25 -0.30 19.25
C GLN A 31 17.48 0.13 18.42
N GLY A 32 17.51 -0.18 17.11
CA GLY A 32 18.52 0.31 16.18
C GLY A 32 18.19 1.71 15.68
N ASP A 33 19.19 2.59 15.62
CA ASP A 33 19.02 3.94 15.11
C ASP A 33 18.54 3.87 13.65
N ALA A 34 17.62 4.74 13.23
CA ALA A 34 17.21 4.83 11.82
C ALA A 34 18.43 5.06 10.91
N ASN A 35 19.48 5.66 11.47
CA ASN A 35 20.78 5.84 10.86
C ASN A 35 21.56 4.52 10.64
N ASP A 36 21.43 3.54 11.54
CA ASP A 36 22.10 2.24 11.41
C ASP A 36 21.49 1.41 10.26
N LEU A 37 20.16 1.41 10.16
CA LEU A 37 19.49 0.75 9.04
C LEU A 37 19.86 1.43 7.72
N ARG A 38 19.88 2.77 7.71
CA ARG A 38 20.30 3.55 6.53
C ARG A 38 21.75 3.24 6.14
N SER A 39 22.67 3.23 7.09
CA SER A 39 24.09 2.98 6.83
C SER A 39 24.32 1.55 6.33
N TRP A 40 23.60 0.57 6.87
CA TRP A 40 23.61 -0.81 6.38
C TRP A 40 23.12 -0.91 4.93
N ILE A 41 21.97 -0.30 4.60
CA ILE A 41 21.47 -0.30 3.21
C ILE A 41 22.45 0.39 2.27
N LEU A 42 23.06 1.50 2.67
CA LEU A 42 24.00 2.25 1.85
C LEU A 42 25.40 1.62 1.76
N SER A 43 25.75 0.69 2.66
CA SER A 43 27.03 -0.03 2.64
C SER A 43 27.24 -0.88 1.39
N PHE A 44 26.16 -1.22 0.68
CA PHE A 44 26.21 -1.90 -0.62
C PHE A 44 26.61 -0.95 -1.77
N GLY A 45 26.83 0.33 -1.51
CA GLY A 45 27.33 1.31 -2.48
C GLY A 45 26.39 1.48 -3.67
N ILE A 46 26.94 1.41 -4.89
CA ILE A 46 26.17 1.58 -6.14
C ILE A 46 25.13 0.47 -6.36
N TRP A 47 25.26 -0.67 -5.69
CA TRP A 47 24.32 -1.79 -5.77
C TRP A 47 23.12 -1.66 -4.85
N SER A 48 23.13 -0.71 -3.90
CA SER A 48 22.06 -0.52 -2.91
C SER A 48 20.67 -0.40 -3.56
N PRO A 49 20.45 0.40 -4.62
CA PRO A 49 19.14 0.48 -5.28
C PRO A 49 18.71 -0.84 -5.94
N VAL A 50 19.65 -1.56 -6.55
CA VAL A 50 19.39 -2.83 -7.24
C VAL A 50 18.96 -3.90 -6.23
N ILE A 51 19.71 -4.04 -5.14
CA ILE A 51 19.39 -4.97 -4.05
C ILE A 51 18.02 -4.64 -3.45
N TYR A 52 17.76 -3.35 -3.19
CA TYR A 52 16.46 -2.90 -2.68
C TYR A 52 15.31 -3.30 -3.62
N ILE A 53 15.44 -3.05 -4.93
CA ILE A 53 14.43 -3.43 -5.93
C ILE A 53 14.21 -4.95 -5.95
N LEU A 54 15.28 -5.74 -5.89
CA LEU A 54 15.18 -7.20 -5.89
C LEU A 54 14.48 -7.72 -4.63
N VAL A 55 14.86 -7.23 -3.45
CA VAL A 55 14.22 -7.57 -2.18
C VAL A 55 12.73 -7.20 -2.22
N TYR A 56 12.40 -6.02 -2.72
CA TYR A 56 11.00 -5.59 -2.88
C TYR A 56 10.23 -6.49 -3.84
N THR A 57 10.87 -6.92 -4.93
CA THR A 57 10.27 -7.78 -5.95
C THR A 57 9.91 -9.16 -5.39
N VAL A 58 10.77 -9.76 -4.57
CA VAL A 58 10.55 -11.10 -4.01
C VAL A 58 9.71 -11.10 -2.72
N ARG A 59 9.62 -9.96 -2.02
CA ARG A 59 8.84 -9.78 -0.78
C ARG A 59 7.42 -10.40 -0.82
N PRO A 60 6.65 -10.33 -1.93
CA PRO A 60 5.27 -10.78 -1.91
C PRO A 60 5.11 -12.29 -1.78
N LEU A 61 6.17 -13.07 -2.10
CA LEU A 61 6.16 -14.52 -1.96
C LEU A 61 6.02 -14.98 -0.50
N ILE A 62 6.46 -14.14 0.43
CA ILE A 62 6.37 -14.36 1.88
C ILE A 62 5.36 -13.41 2.55
N PHE A 63 4.56 -12.67 1.76
CA PHE A 63 3.61 -11.66 2.24
C PHE A 63 4.24 -10.60 3.16
N PHE A 64 5.52 -10.29 2.97
CA PHE A 64 6.21 -9.31 3.81
C PHE A 64 5.65 -7.90 3.57
N PRO A 65 5.34 -7.11 4.61
CA PRO A 65 4.65 -5.83 4.46
C PRO A 65 5.36 -4.82 3.54
N ALA A 66 4.63 -4.34 2.52
CA ALA A 66 5.12 -3.33 1.57
C ALA A 66 5.55 -2.02 2.25
N SER A 67 4.78 -1.62 3.27
CA SER A 67 4.99 -0.38 4.02
C SER A 67 6.37 -0.34 4.68
N VAL A 68 6.83 -1.46 5.24
CA VAL A 68 8.12 -1.54 5.93
C VAL A 68 9.27 -1.28 4.96
N LEU A 69 9.27 -1.94 3.79
CA LEU A 69 10.31 -1.69 2.78
C LEU A 69 10.19 -0.28 2.18
N SER A 70 8.99 0.23 1.94
CA SER A 70 8.82 1.60 1.43
C SER A 70 9.36 2.66 2.39
N ILE A 71 9.22 2.46 3.71
CA ILE A 71 9.84 3.33 4.72
C ILE A 71 11.36 3.19 4.69
N ALA A 72 11.88 1.96 4.56
CA ALA A 72 13.32 1.71 4.42
C ALA A 72 13.91 2.35 3.15
N GLY A 73 13.19 2.35 2.03
CA GLY A 73 13.57 3.04 0.81
C GLY A 73 13.66 4.56 1.02
N GLY A 74 12.71 5.13 1.76
CA GLY A 74 12.73 6.54 2.16
C GLY A 74 13.90 6.89 3.07
N LEU A 75 14.21 6.02 4.05
CA LEU A 75 15.36 6.16 4.94
C LEU A 75 16.69 6.13 4.16
N ALA A 76 16.84 5.17 3.25
CA ALA A 76 18.09 4.97 2.51
C ALA A 76 18.32 6.03 1.42
N PHE A 77 17.32 6.25 0.57
CA PHE A 77 17.46 6.98 -0.70
C PHE A 77 16.75 8.34 -0.70
N GLY A 78 16.06 8.69 0.39
CA GLY A 78 15.23 9.88 0.49
C GLY A 78 13.88 9.72 -0.21
N ALA A 79 13.03 10.75 -0.10
CA ALA A 79 11.64 10.68 -0.56
C ALA A 79 11.52 10.37 -2.06
N TRP A 80 12.27 11.08 -2.91
CA TRP A 80 12.14 10.99 -4.37
C TRP A 80 12.76 9.71 -4.94
N MET A 81 14.04 9.45 -4.66
CA MET A 81 14.70 8.25 -5.19
C MET A 81 14.18 6.98 -4.52
N GLY A 82 13.86 7.03 -3.22
CA GLY A 82 13.16 5.95 -2.54
C GLY A 82 11.83 5.62 -3.22
N THR A 83 11.03 6.64 -3.56
CA THR A 83 9.77 6.46 -4.30
C THR A 83 10.01 5.82 -5.66
N PHE A 84 10.98 6.33 -6.42
CA PHE A 84 11.31 5.80 -7.74
C PHE A 84 11.70 4.31 -7.68
N TYR A 85 12.66 3.93 -6.84
CA TYR A 85 13.08 2.54 -6.69
C TYR A 85 11.96 1.65 -6.14
N THR A 86 11.14 2.18 -5.22
CA THR A 86 10.00 1.46 -4.68
C THR A 86 8.94 1.19 -5.74
N ILE A 87 8.62 2.14 -6.61
CA ILE A 87 7.66 1.93 -7.70
C ILE A 87 8.14 0.80 -8.62
N ILE A 88 9.43 0.77 -8.95
CA ILE A 88 10.01 -0.29 -9.80
C ILE A 88 9.87 -1.64 -9.11
N GLY A 89 10.38 -1.77 -7.89
CA GLY A 89 10.32 -3.03 -7.12
C GLY A 89 8.89 -3.49 -6.82
N ALA A 90 7.99 -2.56 -6.49
CA ALA A 90 6.59 -2.86 -6.22
C ALA A 90 5.83 -3.31 -7.47
N THR A 91 6.12 -2.70 -8.61
CA THR A 91 5.52 -3.11 -9.89
C THR A 91 5.99 -4.50 -10.27
N PHE A 92 7.30 -4.79 -10.19
CA PHE A 92 7.81 -6.12 -10.45
C PHE A 92 7.31 -7.16 -9.46
N GLY A 93 7.25 -6.84 -8.16
CA GLY A 93 6.71 -7.74 -7.15
C GLY A 93 5.21 -8.02 -7.34
N ALA A 94 4.43 -7.01 -7.76
CA ALA A 94 3.03 -7.18 -8.11
C ALA A 94 2.87 -8.10 -9.34
N MET A 95 3.69 -7.90 -10.38
CA MET A 95 3.72 -8.77 -11.56
C MET A 95 4.11 -10.21 -11.19
N LEU A 96 5.13 -10.39 -10.34
CA LEU A 96 5.57 -11.69 -9.86
C LEU A 96 4.42 -12.41 -9.12
N SER A 97 3.78 -11.72 -8.17
CA SER A 97 2.63 -12.26 -7.44
C SER A 97 1.49 -12.65 -8.35
N PHE A 98 1.19 -11.80 -9.34
CA PHE A 98 0.15 -12.05 -10.34
C PHE A 98 0.46 -13.31 -11.15
N TYR A 99 1.71 -13.47 -11.60
CA TYR A 99 2.13 -14.65 -12.36
C TYR A 99 2.10 -15.91 -11.50
N VAL A 100 2.61 -15.87 -10.27
CA VAL A 100 2.57 -16.99 -9.33
C VAL A 100 1.12 -17.42 -9.06
N ALA A 101 0.24 -16.47 -8.79
CA ALA A 101 -1.19 -16.75 -8.60
C ALA A 101 -1.83 -17.36 -9.86
N LYS A 102 -1.47 -16.86 -11.04
CA LYS A 102 -1.96 -17.35 -12.32
C LYS A 102 -1.50 -18.78 -12.62
N THR A 103 -0.25 -19.15 -12.30
CA THR A 103 0.28 -20.50 -12.53
C THR A 103 -0.25 -21.51 -11.51
N MET A 104 -0.47 -21.10 -10.26
CA MET A 104 -1.08 -21.96 -9.24
C MET A 104 -2.55 -22.31 -9.57
N GLY A 105 -3.22 -21.50 -10.39
CA GLY A 105 -4.54 -21.81 -10.96
C GLY A 105 -5.61 -22.06 -9.90
N LYS A 106 -6.58 -22.92 -10.21
CA LYS A 106 -7.69 -23.29 -9.30
C LYS A 106 -7.25 -24.10 -8.06
N SER A 107 -5.99 -24.54 -7.97
CA SER A 107 -5.52 -25.40 -6.87
C SER A 107 -5.62 -24.73 -5.50
N LEU A 108 -5.40 -23.40 -5.45
CA LEU A 108 -5.52 -22.59 -4.23
C LEU A 108 -6.95 -22.10 -3.96
N VAL A 109 -7.80 -22.00 -4.98
CA VAL A 109 -9.16 -21.48 -4.87
C VAL A 109 -10.15 -22.59 -5.19
N ARG A 110 -10.44 -23.42 -4.19
CA ARG A 110 -11.48 -24.47 -4.28
C ARG A 110 -12.91 -23.93 -4.19
N LYS A 111 -13.09 -22.69 -3.75
CA LYS A 111 -14.40 -22.08 -3.52
C LYS A 111 -14.73 -21.10 -4.63
N GLU A 112 -15.84 -21.33 -5.32
CA GLU A 112 -16.36 -20.38 -6.30
C GLU A 112 -16.75 -19.07 -5.62
N TRP A 113 -16.50 -17.96 -6.30
CA TRP A 113 -16.83 -16.64 -5.78
C TRP A 113 -18.33 -16.41 -5.96
N THR A 114 -19.08 -16.35 -4.85
CA THR A 114 -20.54 -16.16 -4.87
C THR A 114 -20.95 -14.79 -4.36
N GLY A 115 -22.15 -14.35 -4.73
CA GLY A 115 -22.73 -13.07 -4.29
C GLY A 115 -21.87 -11.86 -4.65
N LYS A 116 -21.64 -10.97 -3.67
CA LYS A 116 -20.87 -9.73 -3.87
C LYS A 116 -19.44 -9.97 -4.37
N ALA A 117 -18.81 -11.07 -3.95
CA ALA A 117 -17.47 -11.42 -4.43
C ALA A 117 -17.50 -11.75 -5.93
N GLY A 118 -18.46 -12.57 -6.38
CA GLY A 118 -18.62 -12.92 -7.80
C GLY A 118 -18.85 -11.70 -8.70
N ASN A 119 -19.65 -10.73 -8.25
CA ASN A 119 -19.84 -9.47 -8.96
C ASN A 119 -18.53 -8.69 -9.10
N ILE A 120 -17.75 -8.58 -8.01
CA ILE A 120 -16.43 -7.93 -8.05
C ILE A 120 -15.48 -8.67 -9.00
N GLN A 121 -15.49 -10.01 -9.00
CA GLN A 121 -14.67 -10.81 -9.91
C GLN A 121 -15.00 -10.51 -11.38
N SER A 122 -16.29 -10.55 -11.75
CA SER A 122 -16.73 -10.27 -13.12
C SER A 122 -16.40 -8.84 -13.55
N GLN A 123 -16.58 -7.88 -12.64
CA GLN A 123 -16.24 -6.48 -12.87
C GLN A 123 -14.73 -6.26 -13.01
N MET A 124 -13.90 -6.97 -12.25
CA MET A 124 -12.45 -6.98 -12.42
C MET A 124 -12.06 -7.62 -13.75
N GLU A 125 -12.72 -8.68 -14.19
CA GLU A 125 -12.46 -9.31 -15.49
C GLU A 125 -12.73 -8.33 -16.65
N GLN A 126 -13.86 -7.63 -16.62
CA GLN A 126 -14.28 -6.68 -17.67
C GLN A 126 -13.54 -5.34 -17.60
N ASN A 127 -13.39 -4.76 -16.41
CA ASN A 127 -12.89 -3.40 -16.16
C ASN A 127 -11.63 -3.40 -15.29
N GLY A 128 -10.76 -4.39 -15.47
CA GLY A 128 -9.66 -4.68 -14.55
C GLY A 128 -8.68 -3.53 -14.30
N PHE A 129 -8.42 -2.69 -15.29
CA PHE A 129 -7.60 -1.49 -15.09
C PHE A 129 -8.19 -0.58 -14.00
N PHE A 130 -9.48 -0.23 -14.14
CA PHE A 130 -10.16 0.67 -13.22
C PHE A 130 -10.27 0.09 -11.81
N TYR A 131 -10.67 -1.17 -11.67
CA TYR A 131 -10.82 -1.81 -10.36
C TYR A 131 -9.48 -2.00 -9.64
N VAL A 132 -8.43 -2.42 -10.36
CA VAL A 132 -7.10 -2.53 -9.76
C VAL A 132 -6.61 -1.15 -9.32
N LEU A 133 -6.73 -0.12 -10.18
CA LEU A 133 -6.34 1.25 -9.85
C LEU A 133 -7.06 1.75 -8.58
N LEU A 134 -8.38 1.52 -8.51
CA LEU A 134 -9.20 1.88 -7.36
C LEU A 134 -8.75 1.16 -6.08
N PHE A 135 -8.46 -0.14 -6.15
CA PHE A 135 -7.96 -0.89 -4.99
C PHE A 135 -6.56 -0.46 -4.57
N ARG A 136 -5.72 0.01 -5.49
CA ARG A 136 -4.39 0.56 -5.15
C ARG A 136 -4.49 1.92 -4.46
N PHE A 137 -5.45 2.75 -4.83
CA PHE A 137 -5.69 4.03 -4.16
C PHE A 137 -6.38 3.91 -2.80
N ILE A 138 -7.14 2.83 -2.58
CA ILE A 138 -7.90 2.63 -1.35
C ILE A 138 -7.19 1.56 -0.53
N PRO A 139 -6.38 1.94 0.50
CA PRO A 139 -5.52 1.03 1.24
C PRO A 139 -6.29 0.18 2.28
N VAL A 140 -7.43 -0.39 1.87
CA VAL A 140 -8.25 -1.26 2.73
C VAL A 140 -7.79 -2.72 2.62
N ILE A 141 -7.22 -3.10 1.49
CA ILE A 141 -6.80 -4.48 1.19
C ILE A 141 -5.27 -4.53 1.11
N ASN A 142 -4.68 -5.62 1.61
CA ASN A 142 -3.25 -5.87 1.50
C ASN A 142 -2.81 -5.83 0.01
N PHE A 143 -1.67 -5.18 -0.25
CA PHE A 143 -1.13 -4.99 -1.59
C PHE A 143 -1.00 -6.31 -2.37
N ASP A 144 -0.50 -7.35 -1.72
CA ASP A 144 -0.20 -8.61 -2.38
C ASP A 144 -1.52 -9.33 -2.67
N LEU A 145 -2.49 -9.32 -1.75
CA LEU A 145 -3.83 -9.90 -1.98
C LEU A 145 -4.54 -9.33 -3.21
N ILE A 146 -4.39 -8.03 -3.49
CA ILE A 146 -4.96 -7.42 -4.71
C ILE A 146 -4.36 -8.06 -5.97
N SER A 147 -3.05 -8.34 -5.97
CA SER A 147 -2.35 -8.97 -7.10
C SER A 147 -2.84 -10.39 -7.34
N TYR A 148 -3.02 -11.17 -6.27
CA TYR A 148 -3.57 -12.53 -6.35
C TYR A 148 -5.04 -12.53 -6.80
N ALA A 149 -5.86 -11.64 -6.23
CA ALA A 149 -7.26 -11.48 -6.61
C ALA A 149 -7.40 -11.10 -8.09
N ALA A 150 -6.58 -10.19 -8.59
CA ALA A 150 -6.58 -9.80 -10.01
C ALA A 150 -6.22 -10.97 -10.93
N ALA A 151 -5.29 -11.83 -10.54
CA ALA A 151 -4.95 -13.04 -11.30
C ALA A 151 -6.12 -14.03 -11.34
N PHE A 152 -6.76 -14.31 -10.19
CA PHE A 152 -7.91 -15.21 -10.12
C PHE A 152 -9.17 -14.65 -10.81
N ALA A 153 -9.32 -13.33 -10.85
CA ALA A 153 -10.35 -12.63 -11.62
C ALA A 153 -10.02 -12.51 -13.11
N LYS A 154 -8.94 -13.14 -13.59
CA LYS A 154 -8.53 -13.14 -15.00
C LYS A 154 -8.33 -11.74 -15.61
N VAL A 155 -7.91 -10.77 -14.80
CA VAL A 155 -7.58 -9.43 -15.30
C VAL A 155 -6.47 -9.52 -16.35
N ARG A 156 -6.60 -8.76 -17.45
CA ARG A 156 -5.54 -8.68 -18.46
C ARG A 156 -4.24 -8.14 -17.82
N PHE A 157 -3.12 -8.84 -18.06
CA PHE A 157 -1.83 -8.52 -17.45
C PHE A 157 -1.41 -7.05 -17.66
N THR A 158 -1.56 -6.53 -18.88
CA THR A 158 -1.21 -5.13 -19.20
C THR A 158 -2.06 -4.13 -18.43
N SER A 159 -3.37 -4.39 -18.31
CA SER A 159 -4.29 -3.57 -17.52
C SER A 159 -3.91 -3.57 -16.03
N PHE A 160 -3.58 -4.74 -15.48
CA PHE A 160 -3.12 -4.88 -14.10
C PHE A 160 -1.79 -4.15 -13.84
N ALA A 161 -0.82 -4.31 -14.74
CA ALA A 161 0.50 -3.71 -14.64
C ALA A 161 0.44 -2.17 -14.68
N LEU A 162 -0.26 -1.60 -15.65
CA LEU A 162 -0.39 -0.14 -15.79
C LEU A 162 -1.21 0.46 -14.63
N ALA A 163 -2.30 -0.19 -14.24
CA ALA A 163 -3.11 0.26 -13.10
C ALA A 163 -2.30 0.22 -11.79
N THR A 164 -1.46 -0.80 -11.60
CA THR A 164 -0.58 -0.88 -10.43
C THR A 164 0.50 0.20 -10.48
N LEU A 165 1.19 0.36 -11.62
CA LEU A 165 2.25 1.35 -11.78
C LEU A 165 1.76 2.77 -11.42
N ILE A 166 0.56 3.14 -11.88
CA ILE A 166 -0.03 4.46 -11.62
C ILE A 166 -0.61 4.54 -10.20
N GLY A 167 -1.38 3.53 -9.79
CA GLY A 167 -2.14 3.55 -8.55
C GLY A 167 -1.29 3.57 -7.29
N ILE A 168 -0.06 3.07 -7.35
CA ILE A 168 0.82 2.98 -6.18
C ILE A 168 1.60 4.27 -5.93
N ILE A 169 1.67 5.19 -6.90
CA ILE A 169 2.53 6.38 -6.82
C ILE A 169 2.25 7.22 -5.56
N PRO A 170 0.99 7.62 -5.25
CA PRO A 170 0.75 8.51 -4.12
C PRO A 170 1.05 7.84 -2.78
N GLY A 171 0.63 6.58 -2.61
CA GLY A 171 0.88 5.81 -1.40
C GLY A 171 2.37 5.55 -1.19
N THR A 172 3.08 5.19 -2.27
CA THR A 172 4.53 4.95 -2.23
C THR A 172 5.29 6.20 -1.83
N PHE A 173 4.92 7.36 -2.40
CA PHE A 173 5.50 8.63 -2.01
C PHE A 173 5.27 8.93 -0.53
N ALA A 174 4.05 8.73 -0.04
CA ALA A 174 3.72 8.96 1.37
C ALA A 174 4.62 8.15 2.33
N TYR A 175 4.80 6.85 2.06
CA TYR A 175 5.67 5.98 2.88
C TYR A 175 7.15 6.38 2.78
N ASN A 176 7.66 6.66 1.59
CA ASN A 176 9.05 7.05 1.41
C ASN A 176 9.35 8.44 1.98
N PHE A 177 8.39 9.37 1.88
CA PHE A 177 8.50 10.69 2.51
C PHE A 177 8.55 10.56 4.04
N LEU A 178 7.67 9.74 4.61
CA LEU A 178 7.70 9.41 6.04
C LEU A 178 9.04 8.78 6.45
N GLY A 179 9.54 7.78 5.71
CA GLY A 179 10.85 7.20 5.93
C GLY A 179 11.97 8.23 5.93
N SER A 180 12.03 9.08 4.91
CA SER A 180 13.06 10.12 4.79
C SER A 180 13.03 11.14 5.93
N SER A 181 11.85 11.41 6.50
CA SER A 181 11.70 12.39 7.59
C SER A 181 12.40 11.97 8.89
N PHE A 182 12.54 10.66 9.13
CA PHE A 182 13.21 10.14 10.32
C PHE A 182 14.72 10.38 10.29
N VAL A 183 15.35 10.39 9.11
CA VAL A 183 16.78 10.68 8.96
C VAL A 183 17.08 12.15 9.25
N THR A 184 16.19 13.05 8.85
CA THR A 184 16.38 14.49 9.08
C THR A 184 16.29 14.85 10.56
N GLY A 185 15.66 14.01 11.39
CA GLY A 185 15.51 14.22 12.84
C GLY A 185 14.69 15.45 13.25
N ASN A 186 14.20 16.24 12.29
CA ASN A 186 13.46 17.46 12.55
C ASN A 186 11.99 17.15 12.88
N PRO A 187 11.51 17.45 14.09
CA PRO A 187 10.14 17.12 14.51
C PRO A 187 9.07 17.73 13.60
N LYS A 188 9.31 18.91 13.01
CA LYS A 188 8.34 19.57 12.12
C LYS A 188 8.16 18.80 10.81
N ILE A 189 9.24 18.25 10.25
CA ILE A 189 9.21 17.48 9.00
C ILE A 189 8.54 16.13 9.24
N ILE A 190 8.79 15.50 10.39
CA ILE A 190 8.13 14.25 10.78
C ILE A 190 6.62 14.46 10.92
N VAL A 191 6.20 15.52 11.63
CA VAL A 191 4.78 15.88 11.76
C VAL A 191 4.15 16.14 10.39
N LEU A 192 4.83 16.91 9.52
CA LEU A 192 4.36 17.15 8.16
C LEU A 192 4.21 15.85 7.36
N ALA A 193 5.18 14.94 7.44
CA ALA A 193 5.12 13.65 6.76
C ALA A 193 3.98 12.77 7.27
N ILE A 194 3.74 12.76 8.58
CA ILE A 194 2.58 12.09 9.17
C ILE A 194 1.26 12.69 8.66
N VAL A 195 1.16 14.03 8.61
CA VAL A 195 -0.04 14.70 8.09
C VAL A 195 -0.27 14.36 6.61
N VAL A 196 0.77 14.45 5.77
CA VAL A 196 0.69 14.08 4.34
C VAL A 196 0.29 12.61 4.19
N PHE A 197 0.87 11.72 4.98
CA PHE A 197 0.54 10.30 4.99
C PHE A 197 -0.93 10.05 5.35
N ILE A 198 -1.41 10.67 6.43
CA ILE A 198 -2.81 10.59 6.86
C ILE A 198 -3.74 11.14 5.79
N VAL A 199 -3.42 12.29 5.19
CA VAL A 199 -4.24 12.89 4.13
C VAL A 199 -4.33 11.94 2.93
N LEU A 200 -3.20 11.41 2.44
CA LEU A 200 -3.17 10.52 1.28
C LEU A 200 -3.86 9.17 1.52
N THR A 201 -3.90 8.67 2.77
CA THR A 201 -4.58 7.41 3.11
C THR A 201 -6.05 7.58 3.50
N VAL A 202 -6.40 8.64 4.23
CA VAL A 202 -7.75 8.85 4.77
C VAL A 202 -8.69 9.51 3.77
N VAL A 203 -8.21 10.45 2.93
CA VAL A 203 -9.05 11.15 1.96
C VAL A 203 -9.76 10.19 0.99
N PRO A 204 -9.08 9.20 0.36
CA PRO A 204 -9.74 8.23 -0.51
C PRO A 204 -10.87 7.44 0.20
N ILE A 205 -10.66 7.10 1.48
CA ILE A 205 -11.64 6.36 2.29
C ILE A 205 -12.86 7.22 2.62
N VAL A 206 -12.65 8.50 2.97
CA VAL A 206 -13.73 9.43 3.28
C VAL A 206 -14.58 9.70 2.04
N ILE A 207 -13.94 9.94 0.88
CA ILE A 207 -14.65 10.14 -0.39
C ILE A 207 -15.50 8.92 -0.74
N LYS A 208 -14.94 7.70 -0.63
CA LYS A 208 -15.69 6.45 -0.85
C LYS A 208 -16.92 6.36 0.07
N ASN A 209 -16.74 6.63 1.36
CA ASN A 209 -17.84 6.55 2.33
C ASN A 209 -18.93 7.59 2.08
N GLN A 210 -18.58 8.78 1.59
CA GLN A 210 -19.56 9.79 1.22
C GLN A 210 -20.29 9.45 -0.08
N TRP A 211 -19.58 8.89 -1.07
CA TRP A 211 -20.17 8.40 -2.31
C TRP A 211 -21.20 7.30 -2.04
N ASN A 212 -20.85 6.31 -1.22
CA ASN A 212 -21.75 5.21 -0.84
C ASN A 212 -22.97 5.67 -0.01
N LYS A 213 -22.90 6.83 0.67
CA LYS A 213 -24.06 7.40 1.39
C LYS A 213 -25.03 8.16 0.48
N LYS A 214 -24.57 8.61 -0.70
CA LYS A 214 -25.37 9.37 -1.67
C LYS A 214 -26.12 8.51 -2.69
N GLN A 215 -25.73 7.25 -2.86
CA GLN A 215 -26.52 6.31 -3.67
C GLN A 215 -27.71 5.81 -2.83
N PRO A 216 -28.95 5.87 -3.35
CA PRO A 216 -30.07 5.18 -2.74
C PRO A 216 -29.67 3.73 -2.53
N ARG A 217 -29.92 3.18 -1.34
CA ARG A 217 -29.96 1.73 -1.18
C ARG A 217 -31.12 1.25 -2.05
N ASP A 218 -30.81 0.83 -3.27
CA ASP A 218 -31.72 -0.01 -4.02
C ASP A 218 -31.94 -1.24 -3.14
N LYS A 219 -33.16 -1.31 -2.61
CA LYS A 219 -33.61 -2.32 -1.66
C LYS A 219 -33.64 -3.64 -2.42
N GLU A 220 -32.83 -4.60 -1.96
CA GLU A 220 -33.16 -6.02 -2.12
C GLU A 220 -34.45 -6.33 -1.36
#